data_AF-A0A4R4WUK8-F1
#
_entry.id   AF-A0A4R4WUK8-F1
#
_cell.length_a   1.000
_cell.length_b   1.000
_cell.length_c   1.000
_cell.angle_alpha   90.00
_cell.angle_beta   90.00
_cell.angle_gamma   90.00
#
_symmetry.space_group_name_H-M   'P 1'
#
loop_
_entity.id
_entity.type
_entity.pdbx_description
1 polymer ?
#
loop_
_entity_poly.entity_id
_entity_poly.type
_entity_poly.pdbx_seq_one_letter_code
_entity_poly.pdbx_strand_id
1 'polypeptide(L)'
;MDAFRLVSGVSESLIEKSHGTENNGDCRAFDKSRSLSVWWAREGSGMPLGHMEFLMDNDRQTLYRDHGGISLPPELGEGMAAYVSSAPFIDQPYRVSAMFRCGDKQRMIDIYLPQIAKGRDGIKDLIELMRIAQQRYSKVYDCELDA
;
A
#
# COMPACT_ATOMS: atom_id res chain seq x y z
N MET A 1 13.26 -7.11 2.02
CA MET A 1 12.92 -8.12 1.01
C MET A 1 12.28 -9.37 1.59
N ASP A 2 12.63 -9.81 2.81
CA ASP A 2 12.16 -11.10 3.35
C ASP A 2 10.66 -11.21 3.59
N ALA A 3 10.01 -10.17 4.15
CA ALA A 3 8.56 -10.17 4.36
C ALA A 3 7.77 -10.29 3.05
N PHE A 4 8.20 -9.61 1.99
CA PHE A 4 7.57 -9.68 0.68
C PHE A 4 7.68 -11.10 0.09
N ARG A 5 8.86 -11.73 0.12
CA ARG A 5 9.05 -13.09 -0.41
C ARG A 5 8.20 -14.10 0.36
N LEU A 6 8.12 -13.94 1.68
CA LEU A 6 7.28 -14.76 2.53
C LEU A 6 5.79 -14.65 2.18
N VAL A 7 5.31 -13.43 1.96
CA VAL A 7 3.88 -13.16 1.68
C VAL A 7 3.50 -13.54 0.26
N SER A 8 4.31 -13.20 -0.75
CA SER A 8 3.99 -13.43 -2.17
C SER A 8 4.37 -14.83 -2.67
N GLY A 9 5.26 -15.52 -1.95
CA GLY A 9 5.83 -16.81 -2.38
C GLY A 9 6.77 -16.70 -3.58
N VAL A 10 7.17 -15.48 -3.99
CA VAL A 10 8.05 -15.31 -5.15
C VAL A 10 9.49 -15.64 -4.78
N SER A 11 10.09 -16.58 -5.53
CA SER A 11 11.48 -17.02 -5.40
C SER A 11 12.43 -16.44 -6.45
N GLU A 12 11.90 -15.76 -7.47
CA GLU A 12 12.67 -15.17 -8.57
C GLU A 12 13.50 -13.95 -8.12
N SER A 13 14.52 -13.61 -8.91
CA SER A 13 15.33 -12.41 -8.70
C SER A 13 14.49 -11.14 -8.82
N LEU A 14 14.66 -10.24 -7.85
CA LEU A 14 13.96 -8.96 -7.79
C LEU A 14 14.75 -7.91 -8.57
N ILE A 15 14.11 -7.31 -9.57
CA ILE A 15 14.58 -6.04 -10.15
C ILE A 15 13.69 -4.96 -9.57
N GLU A 16 14.28 -4.07 -8.78
CA GLU A 16 13.59 -2.94 -8.17
C GLU A 16 13.75 -1.70 -9.07
N LYS A 17 12.62 -1.08 -9.41
CA LYS A 17 12.57 0.20 -10.12
C LYS A 17 11.80 1.18 -9.22
N SER A 18 12.45 2.25 -8.81
CA SER A 18 11.85 3.31 -8.01
C SER A 18 11.85 4.63 -8.78
N HIS A 19 10.73 5.31 -8.77
CA HIS A 19 10.58 6.66 -9.30
C HIS A 19 9.92 7.55 -8.25
N GLY A 20 10.34 8.80 -8.15
CA GLY A 20 9.70 9.75 -7.25
C GLY A 20 10.64 10.74 -6.61
N THR A 21 10.10 11.42 -5.61
CA THR A 21 10.74 12.43 -4.78
C THR A 21 10.49 12.11 -3.31
N GLU A 22 10.97 12.96 -2.41
CA GLU A 22 10.62 12.90 -0.99
C GLU A 22 9.10 13.02 -0.76
N ASN A 23 8.35 13.69 -1.65
CA ASN A 23 6.94 14.01 -1.46
C ASN A 23 6.00 12.93 -2.02
N ASN A 24 6.42 12.21 -3.04
CA ASN A 24 5.62 11.16 -3.67
C ASN A 24 6.47 10.28 -4.57
N GLY A 25 6.05 9.04 -4.77
CA GLY A 25 6.72 8.15 -5.68
C GLY A 25 6.07 6.77 -5.75
N ASP A 26 6.64 5.94 -6.61
CA ASP A 26 6.33 4.53 -6.68
C ASP A 26 7.59 3.69 -6.73
N CYS A 27 7.49 2.50 -6.14
CA CYS A 27 8.48 1.46 -6.23
C CYS A 27 7.79 0.22 -6.77
N ARG A 28 8.39 -0.35 -7.82
CA ARG A 28 7.97 -1.61 -8.40
C ARG A 28 9.09 -2.61 -8.25
N ALA A 29 8.75 -3.77 -7.72
CA ALA A 29 9.64 -4.92 -7.82
C ALA A 29 9.10 -5.84 -8.92
N PHE A 30 10.02 -6.48 -9.65
CA PHE A 30 9.80 -7.37 -10.81
C PHE A 30 9.52 -6.66 -12.13
N ASP A 31 10.26 -7.07 -13.18
CA ASP A 31 10.08 -6.61 -14.56
C ASP A 31 9.28 -7.64 -15.39
N LYS A 32 8.07 -7.95 -14.94
CA LYS A 32 7.04 -8.72 -15.67
C LYS A 32 5.70 -7.99 -15.54
N SER A 33 4.66 -8.41 -16.25
CA SER A 33 3.29 -7.83 -16.17
C SER A 33 2.60 -7.93 -14.80
N ARG A 34 3.26 -8.48 -13.77
CA ARG A 34 2.73 -8.85 -12.45
C ARG A 34 3.69 -8.40 -11.34
N SER A 35 3.93 -7.11 -11.22
CA SER A 35 4.87 -6.54 -10.25
C SER A 35 4.21 -6.32 -8.89
N LEU A 36 5.01 -6.33 -7.81
CA LEU A 36 4.64 -5.61 -6.59
C LEU A 36 4.67 -4.12 -6.93
N SER A 37 3.67 -3.38 -6.48
CA SER A 37 3.70 -1.92 -6.52
C SER A 37 3.53 -1.38 -5.11
N VAL A 38 4.40 -0.45 -4.73
CA VAL A 38 4.22 0.41 -3.57
C VAL A 38 4.17 1.84 -4.06
N TRP A 39 3.10 2.56 -3.77
CA TRP A 39 3.00 3.98 -4.05
C TRP A 39 2.94 4.73 -2.73
N TRP A 40 3.58 5.90 -2.66
CA TRP A 40 3.50 6.76 -1.49
C TRP A 40 3.28 8.21 -1.88
N ALA A 41 2.62 8.94 -0.99
CA ALA A 41 2.53 10.38 -1.06
C ALA A 41 2.51 11.02 0.32
N ARG A 42 2.96 12.27 0.34
CA ARG A 42 2.97 13.17 1.48
C ARG A 42 2.12 14.38 1.14
N GLU A 43 1.35 14.83 2.11
CA GLU A 43 0.65 16.10 2.02
C GLU A 43 1.61 17.25 1.73
N GLY A 44 1.31 18.02 0.68
CA GLY A 44 2.11 19.17 0.28
C GLY A 44 1.75 19.72 -1.08
N SER A 45 2.63 20.58 -1.61
CA SER A 45 2.50 21.09 -2.98
C SER A 45 2.49 19.93 -3.98
N GLY A 46 1.46 19.87 -4.82
CA GLY A 46 1.24 18.77 -5.77
C GLY A 46 0.39 17.61 -5.22
N MET A 47 0.26 17.48 -3.89
CA MET A 47 -0.67 16.54 -3.25
C MET A 47 -1.34 17.15 -2.01
N PRO A 48 -2.31 18.07 -2.19
CA PRO A 48 -3.05 18.67 -1.08
C PRO A 48 -3.88 17.62 -0.33
N LEU A 49 -4.13 17.85 0.96
CA LEU A 49 -4.92 16.94 1.81
C LEU A 49 -6.27 16.57 1.17
N GLY A 50 -7.03 17.54 0.66
CA GLY A 50 -8.32 17.25 0.01
C GLY A 50 -8.22 16.36 -1.22
N HIS A 51 -7.09 16.35 -1.93
CA HIS A 51 -6.86 15.40 -3.02
C HIS A 51 -6.59 14.00 -2.46
N MET A 52 -5.81 13.90 -1.39
CA MET A 52 -5.56 12.62 -0.71
C MET A 52 -6.86 12.01 -0.18
N GLU A 53 -7.68 12.80 0.51
CA GLU A 53 -9.00 12.41 0.99
C GLU A 53 -9.91 11.95 -0.17
N PHE A 54 -9.93 12.71 -1.27
CA PHE A 54 -10.69 12.32 -2.47
C PHE A 54 -10.26 10.95 -3.01
N LEU A 55 -8.96 10.69 -3.14
CA LEU A 55 -8.46 9.40 -3.61
C LEU A 55 -8.75 8.27 -2.60
N MET A 56 -8.74 8.56 -1.30
CA MET A 56 -9.05 7.55 -0.29
C MET A 56 -10.54 7.20 -0.31
N ASP A 57 -11.41 8.18 -0.17
CA ASP A 57 -12.85 7.96 0.04
C ASP A 57 -13.57 7.51 -1.23
N ASN A 58 -13.36 8.25 -2.32
CA ASN A 58 -14.16 8.08 -3.54
C ASN A 58 -13.61 7.01 -4.49
N ASP A 59 -12.29 6.85 -4.54
CA ASP A 59 -11.67 5.86 -5.43
C ASP A 59 -11.43 4.54 -4.69
N ARG A 60 -10.61 4.56 -3.63
CA ARG A 60 -10.13 3.33 -3.00
C ARG A 60 -11.14 2.68 -2.08
N GLN A 61 -11.65 3.38 -1.07
CA GLN A 61 -12.54 2.79 -0.08
C GLN A 61 -13.86 2.32 -0.71
N THR A 62 -14.43 3.10 -1.62
CA THR A 62 -15.64 2.70 -2.35
C THR A 62 -15.39 1.40 -3.13
N LEU A 63 -14.33 1.35 -3.94
CA LEU A 63 -13.94 0.12 -4.66
C LEU A 63 -13.73 -1.06 -3.71
N TYR A 64 -13.03 -0.84 -2.59
CA TYR A 64 -12.71 -1.92 -1.66
C TYR A 64 -13.95 -2.44 -0.95
N ARG A 65 -14.89 -1.58 -0.53
CA ARG A 65 -16.17 -2.00 0.08
C ARG A 65 -16.99 -2.85 -0.88
N ASP A 66 -17.08 -2.46 -2.14
CA ASP A 66 -17.80 -3.21 -3.18
C ASP A 66 -17.24 -4.62 -3.39
N HIS A 67 -15.98 -4.83 -3.01
CA HIS A 67 -15.27 -6.10 -3.08
C HIS A 67 -15.08 -6.77 -1.70
N GLY A 68 -15.87 -6.39 -0.69
CA GLY A 68 -15.82 -7.01 0.64
C GLY A 68 -14.55 -6.70 1.43
N GLY A 69 -13.93 -5.55 1.15
CA GLY A 69 -12.74 -5.07 1.82
C GLY A 69 -12.91 -4.93 3.33
N ILE A 70 -11.79 -5.04 4.04
CA ILE A 70 -11.73 -4.99 5.49
C ILE A 70 -10.98 -3.73 5.90
N SER A 71 -11.58 -2.93 6.78
CA SER A 71 -10.94 -1.75 7.34
C SER A 71 -9.64 -2.11 8.07
N LEU A 72 -8.63 -1.25 7.92
CA LEU A 72 -7.39 -1.40 8.66
C LEU A 72 -7.62 -1.18 10.16
N PRO A 73 -6.79 -1.82 11.02
CA PRO A 73 -6.70 -1.45 12.42
C PRO A 73 -6.43 0.05 12.59
N PRO A 74 -7.04 0.73 13.59
CA PRO A 74 -6.95 2.18 13.75
C PRO A 74 -5.51 2.73 13.84
N GLU A 75 -4.58 1.96 14.41
CA GLU A 75 -3.18 2.33 14.54
C GLU A 75 -2.43 2.37 13.19
N LEU A 76 -3.06 1.93 12.10
CA LEU A 76 -2.54 2.06 10.73
C LEU A 76 -3.19 3.23 9.98
N GLY A 77 -3.99 4.04 10.66
CA GLY A 77 -4.75 5.14 10.08
C GLY A 77 -5.98 4.68 9.31
N GLU A 78 -6.48 5.56 8.45
CA GLU A 78 -7.67 5.32 7.65
C GLU A 78 -7.34 4.53 6.39
N GLY A 79 -8.00 3.40 6.18
CA GLY A 79 -7.74 2.59 4.99
C GLY A 79 -8.42 1.24 5.02
N MET A 80 -8.26 0.47 3.95
CA MET A 80 -8.77 -0.90 3.87
C MET A 80 -7.82 -1.81 3.07
N ALA A 81 -7.93 -3.11 3.32
CA ALA A 81 -7.34 -4.16 2.51
C ALA A 81 -8.45 -4.96 1.81
N ALA A 82 -8.25 -5.31 0.53
CA ALA A 82 -9.24 -5.99 -0.28
C ALA A 82 -8.60 -6.92 -1.32
N TYR A 83 -9.41 -7.87 -1.80
CA TYR A 83 -9.13 -8.66 -2.99
C TYR A 83 -10.08 -8.23 -4.12
N VAL A 84 -9.53 -7.58 -5.15
CA VAL A 84 -10.27 -6.97 -6.25
C VAL A 84 -9.88 -7.67 -7.55
N SER A 85 -10.63 -8.72 -7.93
CA SER A 85 -10.36 -9.51 -9.14
C SER A 85 -11.14 -9.04 -10.38
N SER A 86 -11.68 -7.83 -10.36
CA SER A 86 -12.34 -7.20 -11.51
C SER A 86 -11.32 -6.40 -12.35
N ALA A 87 -11.59 -6.27 -13.66
CA ALA A 87 -10.80 -5.37 -14.50
C ALA A 87 -10.98 -3.91 -14.01
N PRO A 88 -9.93 -3.06 -14.06
CA PRO A 88 -8.59 -3.29 -14.62
C PRO A 88 -7.57 -3.88 -13.62
N PHE A 89 -8.00 -4.38 -12.46
CA PHE A 89 -7.11 -4.72 -11.34
C PHE A 89 -6.71 -6.19 -11.27
N ILE A 90 -7.05 -6.98 -12.29
CA ILE A 90 -6.81 -8.44 -12.36
C ILE A 90 -5.34 -8.79 -12.16
N ASP A 91 -4.41 -7.92 -12.60
CA ASP A 91 -2.97 -8.18 -12.49
C ASP A 91 -2.41 -7.94 -11.08
N GLN A 92 -3.12 -7.19 -10.23
CA GLN A 92 -2.74 -6.91 -8.85
C GLN A 92 -3.98 -6.90 -7.94
N PRO A 93 -4.64 -8.04 -7.76
CA PRO A 93 -5.94 -8.08 -7.11
C PRO A 93 -5.84 -7.90 -5.61
N TYR A 94 -4.69 -8.19 -4.99
CA TYR A 94 -4.47 -8.00 -3.56
C TYR A 94 -4.03 -6.56 -3.31
N ARG A 95 -4.86 -5.76 -2.65
CA ARG A 95 -4.65 -4.31 -2.54
C ARG A 95 -4.87 -3.85 -1.12
N VAL A 96 -3.99 -2.99 -0.63
CA VAL A 96 -4.17 -2.30 0.64
C VAL A 96 -3.72 -0.87 0.50
N SER A 97 -4.51 0.03 1.06
CA SER A 97 -4.22 1.46 1.03
C SER A 97 -4.52 2.07 2.38
N ALA A 98 -3.63 2.96 2.83
CA ALA A 98 -3.74 3.62 4.12
C ALA A 98 -3.38 5.09 3.99
N MET A 99 -4.14 5.93 4.67
CA MET A 99 -3.88 7.34 4.92
C MET A 99 -3.63 7.51 6.42
N PHE A 100 -2.46 7.99 6.79
CA PHE A 100 -2.00 8.02 8.18
C PHE A 100 -1.21 9.28 8.45
N ARG A 101 -1.04 9.63 9.73
CA ARG A 101 -0.19 10.76 10.13
C ARG A 101 1.23 10.29 10.45
N CYS A 102 2.18 11.11 10.03
CA CYS A 102 3.61 10.94 10.31
C CYS A 102 4.17 12.33 10.60
N GLY A 103 4.40 12.62 11.88
CA GLY A 103 4.67 13.97 12.37
C GLY A 103 3.46 14.90 12.17
N ASP A 104 3.67 16.08 11.60
CA ASP A 104 2.63 17.09 11.40
C ASP A 104 1.91 16.99 10.05
N LYS A 105 2.09 15.90 9.31
CA LYS A 105 1.59 15.77 7.93
C LYS A 105 0.80 14.50 7.71
N GLN A 106 -0.19 14.59 6.83
CA GLN A 106 -0.83 13.41 6.27
C GLN A 106 0.09 12.69 5.27
N ARG A 107 0.02 11.36 5.28
CA ARG A 107 0.71 10.44 4.39
C ARG A 107 -0.26 9.45 3.81
N MET A 108 0.12 8.88 2.67
CA MET A 108 -0.60 7.79 2.05
C MET A 108 0.38 6.77 1.53
N ILE A 109 0.06 5.49 1.72
CA ILE A 109 0.76 4.35 1.13
C ILE A 109 -0.28 3.44 0.50
N ASP A 110 -0.02 3.02 -0.73
CA ASP A 110 -0.72 1.92 -1.38
C ASP A 110 0.25 0.76 -1.60
N ILE A 111 -0.20 -0.47 -1.40
CA ILE A 111 0.54 -1.69 -1.70
C ILE A 111 -0.35 -2.61 -2.53
N TYR A 112 0.14 -3.00 -3.70
CA TYR A 112 -0.56 -3.88 -4.63
C TYR A 112 0.29 -5.11 -4.95
N LEU A 113 -0.33 -6.28 -4.83
CA LEU A 113 0.30 -7.58 -5.03
C LEU A 113 -0.46 -8.39 -6.09
N PRO A 114 0.27 -9.07 -7.00
CA PRO A 114 -0.32 -9.99 -7.97
C PRO A 114 -0.80 -11.28 -7.32
N GLN A 115 -0.17 -11.70 -6.23
CA GLN A 115 -0.43 -12.99 -5.59
C GLN A 115 -0.01 -13.00 -4.12
N ILE A 116 -0.59 -13.94 -3.39
CA ILE A 116 -0.21 -14.33 -2.03
C ILE A 116 0.19 -15.82 -2.07
N ALA A 117 1.15 -16.22 -1.25
CA ALA A 117 1.60 -17.59 -1.15
C ALA A 117 0.45 -18.51 -0.70
N LYS A 118 0.39 -19.71 -1.29
CA LYS A 118 -0.68 -20.68 -1.02
C LYS A 118 -0.78 -21.00 0.47
N GLY A 119 -2.02 -21.01 0.99
CA GLY A 119 -2.31 -21.36 2.38
C GLY A 119 -2.16 -20.22 3.38
N ARG A 120 -1.81 -19.01 2.92
CA ARG A 120 -1.80 -17.80 3.76
C ARG A 120 -3.12 -17.05 3.70
N ASP A 121 -3.35 -16.24 4.73
CA ASP A 121 -4.46 -15.27 4.76
C ASP A 121 -3.98 -13.96 4.11
N GLY A 122 -4.39 -13.75 2.86
CA GLY A 122 -3.95 -12.60 2.08
C GLY A 122 -4.35 -11.25 2.67
N ILE A 123 -5.52 -11.13 3.29
CA ILE A 123 -5.96 -9.86 3.90
C ILE A 123 -5.11 -9.57 5.14
N LYS A 124 -4.92 -10.57 6.00
CA LYS A 124 -4.06 -10.43 7.18
C LYS A 124 -2.62 -10.07 6.79
N ASP A 125 -2.09 -10.68 5.74
CA ASP A 125 -0.75 -10.38 5.25
C ASP A 125 -0.61 -8.97 4.67
N LEU A 126 -1.62 -8.48 3.94
CA LEU A 126 -1.65 -7.11 3.44
C LEU A 126 -1.63 -6.09 4.60
N ILE A 127 -2.41 -6.34 5.66
CA ILE A 127 -2.42 -5.50 6.86
C ILE A 127 -1.02 -5.48 7.52
N GLU A 128 -0.37 -6.63 7.64
CA GLU A 128 0.98 -6.70 8.22
C GLU A 128 2.03 -6.02 7.33
N LEU A 129 1.91 -6.15 6.01
CA LEU A 129 2.76 -5.42 5.08
C LEU A 129 2.59 -3.91 5.20
N MET A 130 1.35 -3.42 5.37
CA MET A 130 1.09 -2.00 5.62
C MET A 130 1.78 -1.53 6.91
N ARG A 131 1.67 -2.31 8.00
CA ARG A 131 2.36 -2.01 9.26
C ARG A 131 3.87 -1.89 9.08
N ILE A 132 4.48 -2.85 8.38
CA ILE A 132 5.93 -2.83 8.08
C ILE A 132 6.28 -1.62 7.20
N ALA A 133 5.43 -1.28 6.22
CA ALA A 133 5.66 -0.15 5.33
C ALA A 133 5.64 1.18 6.11
N GLN A 134 4.66 1.40 6.98
CA GLN A 134 4.58 2.61 7.82
C GLN A 134 5.75 2.72 8.79
N GLN A 135 6.15 1.62 9.44
CA GLN A 135 7.33 1.60 10.33
C GLN A 135 8.65 1.89 9.58
N ARG A 136 8.75 1.48 8.31
CA ARG A 136 9.90 1.83 7.47
C ARG A 136 9.84 3.28 7.03
N TYR A 137 8.66 3.75 6.64
CA TYR A 137 8.42 5.13 6.25
C TYR A 137 8.83 6.08 7.38
N SER A 138 8.38 5.81 8.61
CA SER A 138 8.70 6.67 9.75
C SER A 138 10.20 6.77 10.05
N LYS A 139 10.95 5.68 9.87
CA LYS A 139 12.41 5.67 10.00
C LYS A 139 13.12 6.42 8.88
N VAL A 140 12.63 6.32 7.65
CA VAL A 140 13.22 7.01 6.48
C VAL A 140 13.01 8.51 6.58
N TYR A 141 11.83 8.93 7.05
CA TYR A 141 11.43 10.33 7.11
C TYR A 141 11.55 10.96 8.52
N ASP A 142 12.14 10.23 9.47
CA ASP A 142 12.37 10.65 10.85
C ASP A 142 11.13 11.31 11.50
N CYS A 143 10.03 10.56 11.53
CA CYS A 143 8.76 11.04 12.08
C CYS A 143 8.15 10.04 13.06
N GLU A 144 7.22 10.52 13.88
CA GLU A 144 6.41 9.69 14.77
C GLU A 144 5.11 9.30 14.07
N LEU A 145 4.71 8.04 14.21
CA LEU A 145 3.40 7.54 13.77
C LEU A 145 2.39 7.79 14.89
N ASP A 146 1.20 8.28 14.54
CA ASP A 146 0.09 8.34 15.48
C ASP A 146 -0.33 6.90 15.84
N ALA A 147 -0.30 6.56 17.13
CA ALA A 147 -0.70 5.25 17.65
C ALA A 147 -2.21 5.16 17.90
#